data_AF-A0AAW2PU93-F1
#
_entry.id   AF-A0AAW2PU93-F1
#
_cell.length_a   1.000
_cell.length_b   1.000
_cell.length_c   1.000
_cell.angle_alpha   90.00
_cell.angle_beta   90.00
_cell.angle_gamma   90.00
#
_symmetry.space_group_name_H-M   'P 1'
#
loop_
_entity.id
_entity.type
_entity.pdbx_description
1 polymer ?
#
loop_
_entity_poly.entity_id
_entity_poly.type
_entity_poly.pdbx_seq_one_letter_code
_entity_poly.pdbx_strand_id
1 'polypeptide(L)'
;MDRGFRRSLSEPTLYIKSQGNDTLIVSLYVDDLIYTGNNEKMIQDFKQDMMKTFEMSDLGLMHFFLGIEINQEREGIFICQRKYTETLLKKFKMESCKIVITLVTGEKYQKEDGSQKVDGSMYRSLIGNLLYLTATRPDIMFATSLLSRFMQSPSQVHYAAAKRILRYLRGTKDFGIRYKSTNDAKLVGYTDSDWAGSVDDMKSTSGYTFSLGSGILSWASKKQATVAQSSAEAEYIAAAKHQIKPFGLEES
;
A
#
# COMPACT_ATOMS: atom_id res chain seq x y z
N MET A 1 -13.99 20.20 -23.80
CA MET A 1 -13.94 19.56 -22.46
C MET A 1 -15.30 19.55 -21.73
N ASP A 2 -16.43 19.93 -22.35
CA ASP A 2 -17.73 20.01 -21.66
C ASP A 2 -18.67 18.83 -22.01
N ARG A 3 -18.28 17.61 -21.62
CA ARG A 3 -19.07 16.37 -21.87
C ARG A 3 -19.78 15.83 -20.62
N GLY A 4 -20.03 16.70 -19.65
CA GLY A 4 -20.71 16.36 -18.39
C GLY A 4 -19.82 15.62 -17.38
N PHE A 5 -18.51 15.61 -17.57
CA PHE A 5 -17.56 15.10 -16.56
C PHE A 5 -17.33 16.16 -15.49
N ARG A 6 -17.37 15.74 -14.23
CA ARG A 6 -16.99 16.53 -13.07
C ARG A 6 -15.70 15.97 -12.51
N ARG A 7 -14.69 16.82 -12.35
CA ARG A 7 -13.45 16.44 -11.67
C ARG A 7 -13.72 16.26 -10.18
N SER A 8 -13.16 15.21 -9.59
CA SER A 8 -13.20 15.02 -8.13
C SER A 8 -12.46 16.16 -7.43
N LEU A 9 -13.01 16.62 -6.31
CA LEU A 9 -12.37 17.64 -5.48
C LEU A 9 -11.17 17.08 -4.71
N SER A 10 -11.21 15.79 -4.39
CA SER A 10 -10.20 15.13 -3.57
C SER A 10 -9.11 14.46 -4.39
N GLU A 11 -9.38 14.12 -5.65
CA GLU A 11 -8.38 13.52 -6.55
C GLU A 11 -8.43 14.20 -7.93
N PRO A 12 -7.49 15.11 -8.24
CA PRO A 12 -7.51 15.90 -9.48
C PRO A 12 -7.44 15.08 -10.78
N THR A 13 -6.97 13.85 -10.69
CA THR A 13 -6.87 12.90 -11.82
C THR A 13 -8.16 12.11 -12.05
N LEU A 14 -9.12 12.19 -11.13
CA LEU A 14 -10.37 11.44 -11.18
C LEU A 14 -11.50 12.31 -11.73
N TYR A 15 -12.22 11.78 -12.70
CA TYR A 15 -13.36 12.41 -13.37
C TYR A 15 -14.57 11.48 -13.29
N ILE A 16 -15.73 12.05 -12.97
CA ILE A 16 -16.98 11.31 -12.82
C ILE A 16 -18.02 11.93 -13.74
N LYS A 17 -18.66 11.11 -14.56
CA LYS A 17 -19.83 11.48 -15.37
C LYS A 17 -21.03 10.69 -14.85
N SER A 18 -22.07 11.40 -14.44
CA SER A 18 -23.30 10.80 -13.93
C SER A 18 -24.49 11.23 -14.80
N GLN A 19 -25.32 10.26 -15.18
CA GLN A 19 -26.56 10.45 -15.94
C GLN A 19 -27.66 9.61 -15.30
N GLY A 20 -28.45 10.20 -14.40
CA GLY A 20 -29.41 9.45 -13.58
C GLY A 20 -28.68 8.44 -12.68
N ASN A 21 -29.01 7.15 -12.84
CA ASN A 21 -28.33 6.06 -12.12
C ASN A 21 -27.05 5.58 -12.82
N ASP A 22 -26.80 6.02 -14.06
CA ASP A 22 -25.60 5.64 -14.80
C ASP A 22 -24.42 6.48 -14.37
N THR A 23 -23.29 5.83 -14.10
CA THR A 23 -22.04 6.47 -13.68
C THR A 23 -20.88 5.88 -14.46
N LEU A 24 -20.02 6.78 -14.94
CA LEU A 24 -18.72 6.48 -15.52
C LEU A 24 -17.66 7.22 -14.71
N ILE A 25 -16.66 6.48 -14.24
CA ILE A 25 -15.51 6.97 -13.49
C ILE A 25 -14.29 6.79 -14.38
N VAL A 26 -13.50 7.85 -14.53
CA VAL A 26 -12.28 7.87 -15.34
C VAL A 26 -11.16 8.41 -14.47
N SER A 27 -10.03 7.72 -14.44
CA SER A 27 -8.81 8.14 -13.77
C SER A 27 -7.69 8.27 -14.80
N LEU A 28 -7.01 9.42 -14.79
CA LEU A 28 -5.89 9.71 -15.68
C LEU A 28 -4.57 9.64 -14.93
N TYR A 29 -3.63 8.85 -15.43
CA TYR A 29 -2.27 8.78 -14.89
C TYR A 29 -1.26 8.89 -16.02
N VAL A 30 -0.69 10.09 -16.20
CA VAL A 30 0.28 10.38 -17.28
C VAL A 30 -0.31 9.95 -18.63
N ASP A 31 0.19 8.88 -19.23
CA ASP A 31 -0.24 8.36 -20.54
C ASP A 31 -1.32 7.26 -20.41
N ASP A 32 -1.57 6.75 -19.20
CA ASP A 32 -2.54 5.70 -18.93
C ASP A 32 -3.90 6.28 -18.54
N LEU A 33 -4.96 5.72 -19.13
CA LEU A 33 -6.34 6.07 -18.84
C LEU A 33 -7.06 4.82 -18.31
N ILE A 34 -7.49 4.87 -17.05
CA ILE A 34 -8.34 3.83 -16.43
C ILE A 34 -9.77 4.34 -16.42
N TYR A 35 -10.72 3.47 -16.74
CA TYR A 35 -12.13 3.79 -16.65
C TYR A 35 -12.95 2.60 -16.18
N THR A 36 -14.07 2.88 -15.51
CA THR A 36 -15.06 1.91 -15.08
C THR A 36 -16.43 2.56 -15.00
N GLY A 37 -17.49 1.78 -15.11
CA GLY A 37 -18.85 2.28 -15.02
C GLY A 37 -19.86 1.17 -14.85
N ASN A 38 -21.10 1.53 -14.56
CA ASN A 38 -22.21 0.58 -14.39
C ASN A 38 -23.08 0.43 -15.64
N ASN A 39 -22.75 1.14 -16.72
CA ASN A 39 -23.50 1.13 -17.99
C ASN A 39 -22.56 0.85 -19.17
N GLU A 40 -22.73 -0.32 -19.79
CA GLU A 40 -21.92 -0.79 -20.91
C GLU A 40 -21.95 0.18 -22.09
N LYS A 41 -23.13 0.74 -22.42
CA LYS A 41 -23.26 1.68 -23.53
C LYS A 41 -22.48 2.96 -23.27
N MET A 42 -22.57 3.51 -22.05
CA MET A 42 -21.81 4.69 -21.64
C MET A 42 -20.30 4.46 -21.73
N ILE A 43 -19.84 3.25 -21.38
CA ILE A 43 -18.44 2.84 -21.50
C ILE A 43 -18.00 2.75 -22.97
N GLN A 44 -18.79 2.11 -23.83
CA GLN A 44 -18.47 1.96 -25.25
C GLN A 44 -18.46 3.31 -25.98
N ASP A 45 -19.43 4.18 -25.70
CA ASP A 45 -19.50 5.53 -26.26
C ASP A 45 -18.25 6.34 -25.84
N PHE A 46 -17.88 6.29 -24.56
CA PHE A 46 -16.68 6.94 -24.06
C PHE A 46 -15.40 6.41 -24.73
N LYS A 47 -15.28 5.09 -24.85
CA LYS A 47 -14.13 4.44 -25.49
C LYS A 47 -13.97 4.88 -26.95
N GLN A 48 -15.04 4.84 -27.74
CA GLN A 48 -15.02 5.28 -29.14
C GLN A 48 -14.65 6.76 -29.25
N ASP A 49 -15.18 7.58 -28.36
CA ASP A 49 -14.89 9.01 -28.33
C ASP A 49 -13.41 9.29 -28.02
N MET A 50 -12.83 8.60 -27.06
CA MET A 50 -11.42 8.75 -26.69
C MET A 50 -10.50 8.29 -27.82
N MET A 51 -10.74 7.12 -28.41
CA MET A 51 -9.95 6.59 -29.54
C MET A 51 -10.04 7.44 -30.81
N LYS A 52 -11.15 8.18 -31.02
CA LYS A 52 -11.28 9.13 -32.13
C LYS A 52 -10.54 10.45 -31.87
N THR A 53 -10.45 10.86 -30.62
CA THR A 53 -9.91 12.17 -30.23
C THR A 53 -8.40 12.11 -29.99
N PHE A 54 -7.92 11.00 -29.46
CA PHE A 54 -6.53 10.80 -29.06
C PHE A 54 -5.95 9.57 -29.75
N GLU A 55 -4.66 9.63 -30.07
CA GLU A 55 -3.90 8.47 -30.56
C GLU A 55 -3.64 7.51 -29.39
N MET A 56 -4.57 6.59 -29.17
CA MET A 56 -4.51 5.63 -28.07
C MET A 56 -5.01 4.25 -28.49
N SER A 57 -4.50 3.22 -27.82
CA SER A 57 -4.91 1.83 -28.03
C SER A 57 -5.76 1.34 -26.87
N ASP A 58 -6.80 0.58 -27.17
CA ASP A 58 -7.54 -0.16 -26.16
C ASP A 58 -6.78 -1.44 -25.78
N LEU A 59 -6.38 -1.53 -24.52
CA LEU A 59 -5.70 -2.69 -23.96
C LEU A 59 -6.67 -3.72 -23.35
N GLY A 60 -7.98 -3.45 -23.39
CA GLY A 60 -9.01 -4.30 -22.83
C GLY A 60 -9.05 -4.26 -21.30
N LEU A 61 -9.30 -5.41 -20.69
CA LEU A 61 -9.31 -5.51 -19.23
C LEU A 61 -7.93 -5.23 -18.66
N MET A 62 -7.88 -4.36 -17.65
CA MET A 62 -6.66 -3.98 -16.97
C MET A 62 -6.02 -5.20 -16.27
N HIS A 63 -4.81 -5.55 -16.71
CA HIS A 63 -4.00 -6.62 -16.13
C HIS A 63 -2.79 -6.11 -15.34
N PHE A 64 -2.33 -4.89 -15.63
CA PHE A 64 -1.19 -4.25 -14.99
C PHE A 64 -1.45 -2.75 -14.84
N PHE A 65 -1.12 -2.18 -13.68
CA PHE A 65 -1.12 -0.73 -13.47
C PHE A 65 -0.04 -0.34 -12.45
N LEU A 66 0.85 0.59 -12.80
CA LEU A 66 1.94 1.07 -11.93
C LEU A 66 2.75 -0.05 -11.26
N GLY A 67 3.04 -1.13 -12.00
CA GLY A 67 3.79 -2.28 -11.48
C GLY A 67 3.00 -3.20 -10.53
N ILE A 68 1.68 -2.99 -10.40
CA ILE A 68 0.74 -3.89 -9.73
C ILE A 68 0.10 -4.81 -10.77
N GLU A 69 0.14 -6.10 -10.49
CA GLU A 69 -0.56 -7.16 -11.23
C GLU A 69 -2.02 -7.23 -10.78
N ILE A 70 -2.94 -7.23 -11.74
CA ILE A 70 -4.38 -7.18 -11.50
C ILE A 70 -5.02 -8.36 -12.22
N ASN A 71 -5.65 -9.25 -11.45
CA ASN A 71 -6.44 -10.36 -11.95
C ASN A 71 -7.91 -10.11 -11.62
N GLN A 72 -8.72 -9.89 -12.66
CA GLN A 72 -10.15 -9.61 -12.55
C GLN A 72 -10.94 -10.87 -12.88
N GLU A 73 -11.62 -11.43 -11.88
CA GLU A 73 -12.44 -12.63 -11.98
C GLU A 73 -13.91 -12.27 -11.67
N ARG A 74 -14.85 -13.15 -12.03
CA ARG A 74 -16.28 -12.93 -11.74
C ARG A 74 -16.57 -12.72 -10.25
N GLU A 75 -15.77 -13.36 -9.39
CA GLU A 75 -15.94 -13.31 -7.94
C GLU A 75 -15.27 -12.08 -7.30
N GLY A 76 -14.43 -11.36 -8.04
CA GLY A 76 -13.70 -10.22 -7.50
C GLY A 76 -12.38 -9.91 -8.21
N ILE A 77 -11.67 -8.94 -7.66
CA ILE A 77 -10.37 -8.46 -8.16
C ILE A 77 -9.29 -8.91 -7.19
N PHE A 78 -8.22 -9.49 -7.72
CA PHE A 78 -7.00 -9.80 -6.98
C PHE A 78 -5.87 -8.89 -7.46
N ILE A 79 -5.21 -8.20 -6.54
CA ILE A 79 -4.03 -7.39 -6.83
C ILE A 79 -2.81 -7.97 -6.14
N CYS A 80 -1.69 -8.05 -6.85
CA CYS A 80 -0.42 -8.52 -6.29
C CYS A 80 0.78 -7.88 -7.01
N GLN A 81 1.98 -8.21 -6.56
CA GLN A 81 3.25 -7.71 -7.14
C GLN A 81 4.26 -8.87 -7.23
N ARG A 82 3.85 -9.99 -7.82
CA ARG A 82 4.66 -11.22 -7.89
C ARG A 82 5.92 -11.02 -8.72
N LYS A 83 5.80 -10.49 -9.95
CA LYS A 83 6.95 -10.22 -10.84
C LYS A 83 7.94 -9.26 -10.21
N TYR A 84 7.43 -8.23 -9.53
CA TYR A 84 8.27 -7.28 -8.80
C TYR A 84 8.98 -7.97 -7.62
N THR A 85 8.28 -8.85 -6.88
CA THR A 85 8.89 -9.64 -5.80
C THR A 85 10.01 -10.54 -6.32
N GLU A 86 9.82 -11.23 -7.44
CA GLU A 86 10.85 -12.07 -8.06
C GLU A 86 12.07 -11.23 -8.51
N THR A 87 11.82 -10.06 -9.13
CA THR A 87 12.88 -9.12 -9.53
C THR A 87 13.65 -8.59 -8.32
N LEU A 88 12.96 -8.28 -7.22
CA LEU A 88 13.54 -7.83 -5.97
C LEU A 88 14.46 -8.90 -5.36
N LEU A 89 13.99 -10.15 -5.31
CA LEU A 89 14.78 -11.27 -4.82
C LEU A 89 16.06 -11.46 -5.64
N LYS A 90 15.97 -11.35 -6.97
CA LYS A 90 17.13 -11.41 -7.87
C LYS A 90 18.13 -10.30 -7.62
N LYS A 91 17.64 -9.05 -7.51
CA LYS A 91 18.46 -7.85 -7.26
C LYS A 91 19.33 -7.99 -6.02
N PHE A 92 18.81 -8.59 -4.95
CA PHE A 92 19.54 -8.80 -3.69
C PHE A 92 20.14 -10.20 -3.54
N LYS A 93 20.17 -11.01 -4.60
CA LYS A 93 20.72 -12.39 -4.62
C LYS A 93 20.05 -13.33 -3.61
N MET A 94 18.73 -13.23 -3.47
CA MET A 94 17.90 -13.96 -2.51
C MET A 94 16.93 -14.96 -3.15
N GLU A 95 17.03 -15.22 -4.45
CA GLU A 95 16.14 -16.17 -5.18
C GLU A 95 16.19 -17.60 -4.61
N SER A 96 17.36 -18.01 -4.10
CA SER A 96 17.61 -19.35 -3.53
C SER A 96 17.71 -19.37 -2.01
N CYS A 97 17.35 -18.28 -1.31
CA CYS A 97 17.52 -18.18 0.14
C CYS A 97 16.55 -19.08 0.94
N LYS A 98 16.90 -19.57 2.12
CA LYS A 98 15.97 -20.38 2.94
C LYS A 98 14.71 -19.59 3.31
N ILE A 99 13.54 -20.14 3.00
CA ILE A 99 12.24 -19.54 3.32
C ILE A 99 12.05 -19.42 4.83
N VAL A 100 11.36 -18.36 5.25
CA VAL A 100 10.91 -18.14 6.63
C VAL A 100 9.42 -17.88 6.61
N ILE A 101 8.70 -18.40 7.60
CA ILE A 101 7.23 -18.26 7.71
C ILE A 101 6.82 -17.07 8.58
N THR A 102 7.72 -16.56 9.43
CA THR A 102 7.47 -15.47 10.38
C THR A 102 8.37 -14.26 10.15
N LEU A 103 7.74 -13.09 9.95
CA LEU A 103 8.41 -11.80 9.79
C LEU A 103 9.00 -11.29 11.10
N VAL A 104 8.26 -11.43 12.20
CA VAL A 104 8.59 -10.85 13.49
C VAL A 104 9.14 -11.90 14.44
N THR A 105 10.42 -11.76 14.77
CA THR A 105 10.99 -12.16 16.05
C THR A 105 10.83 -10.95 16.98
N GLY A 106 10.47 -11.10 18.25
CA GLY A 106 10.29 -10.00 19.23
C GLY A 106 11.56 -9.21 19.55
N GLU A 107 12.48 -9.12 18.59
CA GLU A 107 13.75 -8.42 18.61
C GLU A 107 13.47 -6.92 18.53
N LYS A 108 13.95 -6.20 19.53
CA LYS A 108 13.97 -4.74 19.50
C LYS A 108 15.26 -4.30 18.82
N TYR A 109 15.14 -3.35 17.89
CA TYR A 109 16.28 -2.75 17.18
C TYR A 109 16.63 -1.39 17.80
N GLN A 110 17.91 -1.05 17.81
CA GLN A 110 18.44 0.20 18.35
C GLN A 110 19.57 0.72 17.47
N LYS A 111 19.82 2.02 17.47
CA LYS A 111 20.81 2.64 16.56
C LYS A 111 22.23 2.15 16.80
N GLU A 112 22.60 2.02 18.07
CA GLU A 112 23.91 1.57 18.52
C GLU A 112 23.76 0.19 19.17
N ASP A 113 23.80 -0.84 18.33
CA ASP A 113 23.70 -2.25 18.72
C ASP A 113 25.07 -2.93 18.89
N GLY A 114 26.17 -2.16 18.77
CA GLY A 114 27.54 -2.66 18.85
C GLY A 114 27.99 -3.47 17.63
N SER A 115 27.12 -3.68 16.64
CA SER A 115 27.45 -4.42 15.42
C SER A 115 28.06 -3.51 14.36
N GLN A 116 28.79 -4.12 13.41
CA GLN A 116 29.41 -3.38 12.31
C GLN A 116 28.35 -2.69 11.46
N LYS A 117 28.64 -1.45 11.05
CA LYS A 117 27.80 -0.71 10.11
C LYS A 117 27.87 -1.34 8.71
N VAL A 118 26.81 -1.20 7.94
CA VAL A 118 26.73 -1.69 6.55
C VAL A 118 26.65 -0.52 5.57
N ASP A 119 26.77 -0.82 4.27
CA ASP A 119 26.56 0.18 3.23
C ASP A 119 25.13 0.75 3.29
N GLY A 120 25.05 2.04 3.64
CA GLY A 120 23.80 2.78 3.71
C GLY A 120 23.09 2.88 2.36
N SER A 121 23.81 2.90 1.24
CA SER A 121 23.22 2.95 -0.10
C SER A 121 22.46 1.67 -0.42
N MET A 122 23.13 0.52 -0.25
CA MET A 122 22.51 -0.80 -0.42
C MET A 122 21.29 -0.97 0.51
N TYR A 123 21.42 -0.57 1.79
CA TYR A 123 20.32 -0.67 2.74
C TYR A 123 19.12 0.20 2.36
N ARG A 124 19.34 1.48 2.03
CA ARG A 124 18.27 2.40 1.57
C ARG A 124 17.58 1.87 0.32
N SER A 125 18.35 1.35 -0.64
CA SER A 125 17.80 0.71 -1.83
C SER A 125 16.89 -0.46 -1.45
N LEU A 126 17.31 -1.35 -0.54
CA LEU A 126 16.49 -2.47 -0.08
C LEU A 126 15.19 -1.99 0.57
N ILE A 127 15.28 -1.10 1.56
CA ILE A 127 14.08 -0.63 2.26
C ILE A 127 13.14 0.13 1.32
N GLY A 128 13.66 0.95 0.40
CA GLY A 128 12.83 1.62 -0.60
C GLY A 128 12.07 0.63 -1.49
N ASN A 129 12.71 -0.46 -1.89
CA ASN A 129 12.04 -1.50 -2.67
C ASN A 129 10.97 -2.26 -1.86
N LEU A 130 11.21 -2.49 -0.56
CA LEU A 130 10.24 -3.09 0.34
C LEU A 130 9.05 -2.17 0.59
N LEU A 131 9.29 -0.87 0.79
CA LEU A 131 8.24 0.14 0.97
C LEU A 131 7.30 0.18 -0.24
N TYR A 132 7.86 0.13 -1.45
CA TYR A 132 7.03 0.05 -2.66
C TYR A 132 6.17 -1.23 -2.71
N LEU A 133 6.69 -2.37 -2.24
CA LEU A 133 5.94 -3.63 -2.18
C LEU A 133 4.80 -3.61 -1.15
N THR A 134 4.87 -2.73 -0.14
CA THR A 134 3.79 -2.60 0.86
C THR A 134 2.45 -2.16 0.26
N ALA A 135 2.43 -1.65 -0.98
CA ALA A 135 1.23 -1.30 -1.72
C ALA A 135 0.27 -2.49 -1.98
N THR A 136 0.80 -3.72 -2.06
CA THR A 136 -0.03 -4.94 -2.08
C THR A 136 0.31 -5.94 -0.97
N ARG A 137 1.26 -5.59 -0.08
CA ARG A 137 1.77 -6.43 1.01
C ARG A 137 1.66 -5.72 2.36
N PRO A 138 0.44 -5.53 2.88
CA PRO A 138 0.21 -4.95 4.21
C PRO A 138 0.92 -5.73 5.33
N ASP A 139 1.08 -7.03 5.16
CA ASP A 139 1.69 -7.97 6.10
C ASP A 139 3.17 -7.66 6.41
N ILE A 140 3.90 -7.04 5.46
CA ILE A 140 5.30 -6.62 5.69
C ILE A 140 5.43 -5.16 6.11
N MET A 141 4.33 -4.39 6.19
CA MET A 141 4.34 -2.94 6.42
C MET A 141 5.05 -2.59 7.72
N PHE A 142 4.66 -3.23 8.83
CA PHE A 142 5.24 -2.96 10.14
C PHE A 142 6.77 -3.17 10.16
N ALA A 143 7.23 -4.34 9.72
CA ALA A 143 8.65 -4.69 9.72
C ALA A 143 9.46 -3.73 8.83
N THR A 144 8.92 -3.38 7.66
CA THR A 144 9.57 -2.45 6.73
C THR A 144 9.64 -1.04 7.29
N SER A 145 8.56 -0.53 7.89
CA SER A 145 8.50 0.78 8.53
C SER A 145 9.35 0.89 9.79
N LEU A 146 9.56 -0.22 10.51
CA LEU A 146 10.48 -0.27 11.64
C LEU A 146 11.93 -0.13 11.16
N LEU A 147 12.30 -0.88 10.13
CA LEU A 147 13.65 -0.89 9.57
C LEU A 147 14.02 0.41 8.83
N SER A 148 13.05 1.12 8.25
CA SER A 148 13.31 2.41 7.60
C SER A 148 13.91 3.47 8.53
N ARG A 149 13.71 3.33 9.84
CA ARG A 149 14.25 4.24 10.87
C ARG A 149 15.77 4.26 10.92
N PHE A 150 16.43 3.21 10.42
CA PHE A 150 17.88 3.02 10.49
C PHE A 150 18.60 3.33 9.17
N MET A 151 17.92 3.96 8.20
CA MET A 151 18.48 4.27 6.87
C MET A 151 19.72 5.19 6.86
N GLN A 152 19.91 6.00 7.92
CA GLN A 152 21.05 6.91 8.04
C GLN A 152 22.35 6.19 8.43
N SER A 153 22.27 5.24 9.37
CA SER A 153 23.42 4.50 9.89
C SER A 153 23.04 3.04 10.19
N PRO A 154 22.77 2.24 9.15
CA PRO A 154 22.33 0.86 9.30
C PRO A 154 23.47 -0.04 9.77
N SER A 155 23.10 -1.08 10.51
CA SER A 155 24.01 -2.06 11.10
C SER A 155 23.81 -3.44 10.46
N GLN A 156 24.69 -4.40 10.76
CA GLN A 156 24.52 -5.77 10.30
C GLN A 156 23.25 -6.42 10.85
N VAL A 157 22.84 -6.09 12.07
CA VAL A 157 21.57 -6.57 12.65
C VAL A 157 20.39 -6.04 11.85
N HIS A 158 20.38 -4.73 11.56
CA HIS A 158 19.35 -4.11 10.72
C HIS A 158 19.27 -4.73 9.32
N TYR A 159 20.42 -5.00 8.70
CA TYR A 159 20.47 -5.60 7.37
C TYR A 159 20.07 -7.08 7.36
N ALA A 160 20.42 -7.83 8.40
CA ALA A 160 19.97 -9.20 8.60
C ALA A 160 18.44 -9.26 8.73
N ALA A 161 17.84 -8.35 9.49
CA ALA A 161 16.39 -8.22 9.60
C ALA A 161 15.73 -7.88 8.26
N ALA A 162 16.28 -6.94 7.49
CA ALA A 162 15.78 -6.63 6.14
C ALA A 162 15.87 -7.84 5.19
N LYS A 163 16.97 -8.60 5.24
CA LYS A 163 17.11 -9.87 4.49
C LYS A 163 16.13 -10.94 4.96
N ARG A 164 15.70 -10.94 6.22
CA ARG A 164 14.65 -11.83 6.72
C ARG A 164 13.31 -11.56 6.04
N ILE A 165 12.98 -10.30 5.78
CA ILE A 165 11.78 -9.94 4.99
C ILE A 165 11.87 -10.55 3.59
N LEU A 166 13.03 -10.47 2.92
CA LEU A 166 13.23 -11.11 1.61
C LEU A 166 13.04 -12.64 1.68
N ARG A 167 13.51 -13.30 2.75
CA ARG A 167 13.30 -14.74 2.96
C ARG A 167 11.83 -15.11 3.13
N TYR A 168 11.07 -14.25 3.79
CA TYR A 168 9.63 -14.41 3.92
C TYR A 168 8.91 -14.20 2.58
N LEU A 169 9.28 -13.15 1.84
CA LEU A 169 8.75 -12.86 0.51
C LEU A 169 8.99 -14.00 -0.47
N ARG A 170 10.15 -14.69 -0.39
CA ARG A 170 10.42 -15.88 -1.21
C ARG A 170 9.34 -16.96 -1.03
N GLY A 171 8.87 -17.18 0.19
CA GLY A 171 7.82 -18.18 0.48
C GLY A 171 6.40 -17.68 0.23
N THR A 172 6.22 -16.38 0.04
CA THR A 172 4.90 -15.72 -0.02
C THR A 172 4.76 -14.83 -1.25
N LYS A 173 5.46 -15.15 -2.34
CA LYS A 173 5.48 -14.33 -3.56
C LYS A 173 4.12 -14.18 -4.26
N ASP A 174 3.23 -15.13 -4.02
CA ASP A 174 1.88 -15.18 -4.58
C ASP A 174 0.85 -14.46 -3.69
N PHE A 175 1.27 -13.83 -2.59
CA PHE A 175 0.38 -13.07 -1.72
C PHE A 175 0.02 -11.72 -2.34
N GLY A 176 -1.20 -11.27 -2.04
CA GLY A 176 -1.77 -10.02 -2.52
C GLY A 176 -3.09 -9.74 -1.82
N ILE A 177 -3.85 -8.78 -2.34
CA ILE A 177 -5.12 -8.36 -1.76
C ILE A 177 -6.25 -8.82 -2.68
N ARG A 178 -7.28 -9.45 -2.09
CA ARG A 178 -8.48 -9.91 -2.81
C ARG A 178 -9.66 -9.03 -2.41
N TYR A 179 -10.30 -8.42 -3.39
CA TYR A 179 -11.57 -7.71 -3.28
C TYR A 179 -12.67 -8.56 -3.87
N LYS A 180 -13.56 -9.11 -3.04
CA LYS A 180 -14.74 -9.85 -3.49
C LYS A 180 -15.95 -8.92 -3.64
N SER A 181 -16.85 -9.26 -4.55
CA SER A 181 -18.16 -8.60 -4.60
C SER A 181 -18.91 -8.80 -3.28
N THR A 182 -19.45 -7.73 -2.70
CA THR A 182 -20.23 -7.76 -1.46
C THR A 182 -21.39 -6.79 -1.56
N ASN A 183 -22.54 -7.19 -1.02
CA ASN A 183 -23.72 -6.33 -0.93
C ASN A 183 -23.65 -5.39 0.29
N ASP A 184 -22.69 -5.61 1.20
CA ASP A 184 -22.50 -4.84 2.42
C ASP A 184 -21.13 -4.15 2.37
N ALA A 185 -21.14 -2.87 1.96
CA ALA A 185 -19.95 -2.02 1.87
C ALA A 185 -19.77 -1.24 3.19
N LYS A 186 -19.44 -1.95 4.27
CA LYS A 186 -19.09 -1.34 5.56
C LYS A 186 -17.62 -0.93 5.58
N LEU A 187 -17.38 0.32 6.00
CA LEU A 187 -16.06 0.80 6.33
C LEU A 187 -15.72 0.35 7.76
N VAL A 188 -14.66 -0.44 7.91
CA VAL A 188 -14.18 -0.93 9.21
C VAL A 188 -12.74 -0.50 9.39
N GLY A 189 -12.43 0.11 10.54
CA GLY A 189 -11.08 0.54 10.90
C GLY A 189 -10.56 -0.24 12.09
N TYR A 190 -9.35 -0.76 11.97
CA TYR A 190 -8.58 -1.32 13.07
C TYR A 190 -7.38 -0.42 13.31
N THR A 191 -7.12 -0.11 14.57
CA THR A 191 -5.91 0.60 15.02
C THR A 191 -5.24 -0.24 16.08
N ASP A 192 -3.92 -0.31 16.03
CA ASP A 192 -3.10 -1.00 17.01
C ASP A 192 -1.90 -0.12 17.34
N SER A 193 -1.37 -0.23 18.56
CA SER A 193 -0.13 0.46 18.91
C SER A 193 0.69 -0.35 19.89
N ASP A 194 2.00 -0.43 19.65
CA ASP A 194 2.93 -0.90 20.66
C ASP A 194 3.09 0.16 21.76
N TRP A 195 3.38 -0.25 23.00
CA TRP A 195 3.77 0.67 24.07
C TRP A 195 5.29 0.63 24.27
N ALA A 196 5.93 1.81 24.22
CA ALA A 196 7.38 1.95 24.36
C ALA A 196 8.20 0.97 23.49
N GLY A 197 7.72 0.71 22.26
CA GLY A 197 8.30 -0.31 21.38
C GLY A 197 9.71 0.05 20.87
N SER A 198 10.05 1.34 20.80
CA SER A 198 11.36 1.82 20.39
C SER A 198 12.34 1.90 21.57
N VAL A 199 13.45 1.17 21.51
CA VAL A 199 14.47 1.18 22.58
C VAL A 199 15.19 2.52 22.67
N ASP A 200 15.39 3.18 21.53
CA ASP A 200 16.19 4.41 21.46
C ASP A 200 15.52 5.62 22.13
N ASP A 201 14.19 5.68 22.14
CA ASP A 201 13.45 6.88 22.58
C ASP A 201 12.11 6.57 23.28
N MET A 202 11.83 5.29 23.57
CA MET A 202 10.60 4.81 24.21
C MET A 202 9.32 5.23 23.50
N LYS A 203 9.40 5.63 22.22
CA LYS A 203 8.21 6.01 21.45
C LYS A 203 7.52 4.77 20.90
N SER A 204 6.19 4.83 20.94
CA SER A 204 5.31 3.82 20.39
C SER A 204 5.28 3.81 18.86
N THR A 205 4.90 2.69 18.26
CA THR A 205 4.54 2.53 16.85
C THR A 205 3.05 2.29 16.77
N SER A 206 2.34 3.14 16.04
CA SER A 206 0.93 2.94 15.73
C SER A 206 0.78 2.36 14.34
N GLY A 207 -0.12 1.39 14.19
CA GLY A 207 -0.58 0.88 12.92
C GLY A 207 -2.08 1.09 12.77
N TYR A 208 -2.54 1.20 11.52
CA TYR A 208 -3.96 1.11 11.21
C TYR A 208 -4.18 0.29 9.95
N THR A 209 -5.36 -0.27 9.84
CA THR A 209 -5.90 -0.89 8.63
C THR A 209 -7.37 -0.53 8.52
N PHE A 210 -7.76 0.04 7.39
CA PHE A 210 -9.14 0.26 6.99
C PHE A 210 -9.52 -0.71 5.90
N SER A 211 -10.65 -1.39 6.08
CA SER A 211 -11.30 -2.20 5.04
C SER A 211 -12.63 -1.59 4.64
N LEU A 212 -12.98 -1.81 3.37
CA LEU A 212 -14.31 -1.50 2.85
C LEU A 212 -14.85 -2.76 2.21
N GLY A 213 -15.97 -3.26 2.74
CA GLY A 213 -16.54 -4.51 2.28
C GLY A 213 -15.60 -5.69 2.53
N SER A 214 -15.10 -6.31 1.46
CA SER A 214 -14.37 -7.58 1.52
C SER A 214 -12.84 -7.47 1.57
N GLY A 215 -12.28 -6.27 1.39
CA GLY A 215 -10.84 -6.06 1.27
C GLY A 215 -10.35 -4.81 1.99
N ILE A 216 -9.04 -4.76 2.24
CA ILE A 216 -8.38 -3.60 2.84
C ILE A 216 -8.13 -2.51 1.79
N LEU A 217 -8.32 -1.25 2.16
CA LEU A 217 -8.13 -0.09 1.27
C LEU A 217 -6.97 0.80 1.70
N SER A 218 -6.72 0.91 3.00
CA SER A 218 -5.69 1.82 3.52
C SER A 218 -5.05 1.22 4.75
N TRP A 219 -3.74 1.26 4.82
CA TRP A 219 -2.98 0.78 5.97
C TRP A 219 -1.70 1.58 6.11
N ALA A 220 -1.23 1.75 7.33
CA ALA A 220 0.11 2.25 7.59
C ALA A 220 0.64 1.75 8.92
N SER A 221 1.95 1.83 9.08
CA SER A 221 2.61 1.69 10.37
C SER A 221 3.60 2.83 10.55
N LYS A 222 3.43 3.61 11.61
CA LYS A 222 4.17 4.86 11.85
C LYS A 222 4.59 4.98 13.31
N LYS A 223 5.85 5.40 13.51
CA LYS A 223 6.35 5.77 14.85
C LYS A 223 5.63 7.02 15.34
N GLN A 224 5.14 7.00 16.58
CA GLN A 224 4.56 8.16 17.23
C GLN A 224 5.61 9.26 17.44
N ALA A 225 5.17 10.52 17.36
CA ALA A 225 6.05 11.68 17.57
C ALA A 225 6.38 11.92 19.05
N THR A 226 5.45 11.55 19.92
CA THR A 226 5.47 11.71 21.38
C THR A 226 5.65 10.36 22.08
N VAL A 227 6.21 10.39 23.29
CA VAL A 227 6.32 9.21 24.16
C VAL A 227 5.03 9.09 24.96
N ALA A 228 4.32 7.97 24.80
CA ALA A 228 3.12 7.69 25.59
C ALA A 228 3.50 7.16 26.98
N GLN A 229 2.84 7.64 28.02
CA GLN A 229 3.08 7.23 29.42
C GLN A 229 2.35 5.92 29.78
N SER A 230 1.41 5.47 28.94
CA SER A 230 0.70 4.19 29.11
C SER A 230 0.30 3.57 27.77
N SER A 231 -0.06 2.28 27.77
CA SER A 231 -0.61 1.60 26.58
C SER A 231 -1.94 2.22 26.13
N ALA A 232 -2.82 2.57 27.07
CA ALA A 232 -4.09 3.23 26.77
C ALA A 232 -3.89 4.60 26.11
N GLU A 233 -2.89 5.37 26.55
CA GLU A 233 -2.54 6.65 25.90
C GLU A 233 -1.95 6.43 24.49
N ALA A 234 -1.12 5.39 24.29
CA ALA A 234 -0.60 5.05 22.99
C ALA A 234 -1.73 4.67 22.00
N GLU A 235 -2.71 3.88 22.46
CA GLU A 235 -3.90 3.53 21.70
C GLU A 235 -4.77 4.75 21.39
N TYR A 236 -4.97 5.65 22.36
CA TYR A 236 -5.72 6.89 22.16
C TYR A 236 -5.07 7.80 21.11
N ILE A 237 -3.73 7.96 21.16
CA ILE A 237 -2.97 8.70 20.14
C ILE A 237 -3.10 8.03 18.77
N ALA A 238 -3.10 6.70 18.72
CA ALA A 238 -3.28 5.95 17.49
C ALA A 238 -4.68 6.18 16.90
N ALA A 239 -5.72 6.08 17.72
CA ALA A 239 -7.10 6.31 17.29
C ALA A 239 -7.34 7.76 16.82
N ALA A 240 -6.84 8.75 17.57
CA ALA A 240 -7.00 10.16 17.25
C ALA A 240 -6.26 10.58 15.98
N LYS A 241 -5.05 10.06 15.74
CA LYS A 241 -4.26 10.41 14.55
C LYS A 241 -4.73 9.74 13.26
N HIS A 242 -5.40 8.60 13.35
CA HIS A 242 -5.81 7.82 12.17
C HIS A 242 -7.30 7.96 11.85
N GLN A 243 -7.97 9.02 12.32
CA GLN A 243 -9.29 9.37 11.78
C GLN A 243 -9.18 9.65 10.28
N ILE A 244 -9.94 8.88 9.49
CA ILE A 244 -10.26 9.27 8.12
C ILE A 244 -11.06 10.57 8.26
N LYS A 245 -10.45 11.71 7.89
CA LYS A 245 -11.24 12.93 7.67
C LYS A 245 -12.30 12.56 6.63
N PRO A 246 -13.60 12.77 6.91
CA PRO A 246 -14.62 12.55 5.89
C PRO A 246 -14.24 13.36 4.65
N PHE A 247 -14.29 12.72 3.49
CA PHE A 247 -14.16 13.39 2.21
C PHE A 247 -15.15 14.56 2.19
N GLY A 248 -14.65 15.80 2.19
CA GLY A 248 -15.46 17.00 1.92
C GLY A 248 -15.83 17.92 3.09
N LEU A 249 -15.04 18.03 4.15
CA LEU A 249 -15.14 19.18 5.07
C LEU A 249 -13.76 19.78 5.32
N GLU A 250 -13.35 20.72 4.46
CA GLU A 250 -12.47 21.81 4.89
C GLU A 250 -13.37 22.83 5.59
N GLU A 251 -13.10 23.08 6.88
CA GLU A 251 -13.61 24.27 7.54
C GLU A 251 -13.00 25.51 6.87
N SER A 252 -13.88 26.47 6.63
CA SER A 252 -13.67 27.80 6.05
C SER A 252 -12.53 28.61 6.67
#